data_AF-A0A8H3DWV6-F1
#
_entry.id   AF-A0A8H3DWV6-F1
#
_cell.length_a   1.000
_cell.length_b   1.000
_cell.length_c   1.000
_cell.angle_alpha   90.00
_cell.angle_beta   90.00
_cell.angle_gamma   90.00
#
_symmetry.space_group_name_H-M   'P 1'
#
loop_
_entity.id
_entity.type
_entity.pdbx_description
1 polymer ?
#
loop_
_entity_poly.entity_id
_entity_poly.type
_entity_poly.pdbx_seq_one_letter_code
_entity_poly.pdbx_strand_id
1 'polypeptide(L)'
;MRSSLVSVVLGSCLVASAFPSEDLISRVPKLTSLGAKCGKSAAISCRNTTVQEDLCCFNAPGGQFLLTQFWDFNSATGPNDSWTIHGLWPDHCDGTYDANCAPERELFNITAVLQQSGQKKLLTYMNKYWLNNNGTNEEFWEHEYNKHGTCISTLEPQCFKKSKNDQFPELVTYVSKTIELFQDLPTYKWLKAKGIVPSTTATYTLAQIQAAVAAKTGFIPTVGCNKQGYLSEMWYHYVVQGSVGTGNFIHSAPDGPKSSCPDTGIKYVPKGTIIPAA
;
A
#
# COMPACT_ATOMS: atom_id res chain seq x y z
N MET A 1 17.46 4.96 -77.48
CA MET A 1 18.04 4.74 -76.14
C MET A 1 16.90 4.77 -75.14
N ARG A 2 16.52 3.62 -74.58
CA ARG A 2 15.42 3.48 -73.61
C ARG A 2 16.01 3.67 -72.20
N SER A 3 15.69 4.77 -71.54
CA SER A 3 16.03 4.98 -70.12
C SER A 3 14.97 4.34 -69.24
N SER A 4 15.36 3.30 -68.50
CA SER A 4 14.55 2.68 -67.46
C SER A 4 14.62 3.53 -66.17
N LEU A 5 13.45 3.93 -65.67
CA LEU A 5 13.28 4.50 -64.34
C LEU A 5 13.35 3.38 -63.30
N VAL A 6 14.34 3.44 -62.41
CA VAL A 6 14.45 2.56 -61.24
C VAL A 6 13.77 3.27 -60.07
N SER A 7 12.59 2.79 -59.67
CA SER A 7 11.92 3.22 -58.43
C SER A 7 12.57 2.51 -57.24
N VAL A 8 13.23 3.28 -56.37
CA VAL A 8 13.71 2.81 -55.06
C VAL A 8 12.56 2.92 -54.06
N VAL A 9 12.00 1.79 -53.65
CA VAL A 9 11.04 1.72 -52.54
C VAL A 9 11.84 1.65 -51.23
N LEU A 10 11.91 2.76 -50.51
CA LEU A 10 12.38 2.77 -49.12
C LEU A 10 11.28 2.18 -48.22
N GLY A 11 11.44 0.93 -47.84
CA GLY A 11 10.63 0.30 -46.80
C GLY A 11 11.03 0.85 -45.43
N SER A 12 10.19 1.69 -44.83
CA SER A 12 10.32 2.07 -43.43
C SER A 12 10.00 0.85 -42.54
N CYS A 13 11.03 0.27 -41.93
CA CYS A 13 10.87 -0.64 -40.81
C CYS A 13 10.23 0.12 -39.64
N LEU A 14 8.92 -0.07 -39.46
CA LEU A 14 8.24 0.23 -38.19
C LEU A 14 8.81 -0.74 -37.15
N VAL A 15 9.76 -0.26 -36.35
CA VAL A 15 10.16 -0.94 -35.12
C VAL A 15 8.95 -0.85 -34.19
N ALA A 16 8.14 -1.90 -34.15
CA ALA A 16 7.13 -2.06 -33.12
C ALA A 16 7.86 -2.14 -31.78
N SER A 17 7.85 -1.04 -31.03
CA SER A 17 8.27 -1.02 -29.64
C SER A 17 7.30 -1.91 -28.87
N ALA A 18 7.68 -3.17 -28.68
CA ALA A 18 7.04 -4.06 -27.74
C ALA A 18 7.17 -3.42 -26.35
N PHE A 19 6.11 -2.77 -25.89
CA PHE A 19 5.97 -2.41 -24.49
C PHE A 19 6.08 -3.71 -23.69
N PRO A 20 6.90 -3.76 -22.62
CA PRO A 20 6.95 -4.93 -21.76
C PRO A 20 5.53 -5.19 -21.26
N SER A 21 5.09 -6.43 -21.47
CA SER A 21 3.82 -6.99 -21.03
C SER A 21 3.54 -6.51 -19.61
N GLU A 22 2.40 -5.83 -19.40
CA GLU A 22 1.93 -5.59 -18.04
C GLU A 22 1.93 -6.93 -17.30
N ASP A 23 2.63 -6.95 -16.17
CA ASP A 23 2.81 -8.09 -15.28
C ASP A 23 1.48 -8.84 -15.13
N LEU A 24 1.41 -10.07 -15.63
CA LEU A 24 0.20 -10.92 -15.72
C LEU A 24 -0.35 -11.34 -14.35
N ILE A 25 0.10 -10.72 -13.27
CA ILE A 25 -0.55 -10.82 -11.98
C ILE A 25 -1.71 -9.86 -12.02
N SER A 26 -2.86 -10.45 -12.39
CA SER A 26 -4.16 -9.79 -12.44
C SER A 26 -4.29 -8.79 -11.29
N ARG A 27 -4.51 -7.51 -11.60
CA ARG A 27 -4.93 -6.54 -10.60
C ARG A 27 -6.08 -7.17 -9.81
N VAL A 28 -5.89 -7.34 -8.51
CA VAL A 28 -6.98 -7.61 -7.58
C VAL A 28 -8.04 -6.54 -7.82
N PRO A 29 -9.29 -6.91 -8.19
CA PRO A 29 -10.34 -5.93 -8.40
C PRO A 29 -10.61 -5.11 -7.12
N LYS A 30 -10.98 -3.84 -7.29
CA LYS A 30 -11.36 -2.97 -6.16
C LYS A 30 -12.51 -3.59 -5.37
N LEU A 31 -12.46 -3.42 -4.06
CA LEU A 31 -13.52 -3.89 -3.18
C LEU A 31 -14.73 -2.95 -3.29
N THR A 32 -15.89 -3.46 -3.72
CA THR A 32 -17.09 -2.62 -3.94
C THR A 32 -18.32 -3.06 -3.16
N SER A 33 -18.27 -4.18 -2.43
CA SER A 33 -19.50 -4.79 -1.88
C SER A 33 -19.42 -5.32 -0.45
N LEU A 34 -18.24 -5.43 0.15
CA LEU A 34 -18.08 -5.92 1.52
C LEU A 34 -18.02 -4.76 2.52
N GLY A 35 -18.71 -4.90 3.64
CA GLY A 35 -18.86 -3.88 4.67
C GLY A 35 -20.13 -3.03 4.56
N ALA A 36 -20.29 -2.11 5.50
CA ALA A 36 -21.44 -1.21 5.54
C ALA A 36 -21.46 -0.26 4.33
N LYS A 37 -22.65 -0.07 3.75
CA LYS A 37 -22.90 0.85 2.65
C LYS A 37 -23.31 2.21 3.20
N CYS A 38 -22.39 3.15 3.13
CA CYS A 38 -22.57 4.47 3.72
C CYS A 38 -23.09 5.47 2.69
N GLY A 39 -23.86 6.46 3.15
CA GLY A 39 -24.35 7.54 2.29
C GLY A 39 -23.19 8.37 1.73
N LYS A 40 -23.38 8.98 0.56
CA LYS A 40 -22.39 9.92 -0.02
C LYS A 40 -22.12 11.15 0.85
N SER A 41 -23.01 11.44 1.79
CA SER A 41 -22.91 12.50 2.79
C SER A 41 -22.33 12.01 4.12
N ALA A 42 -21.78 10.79 4.18
CA ALA A 42 -21.10 10.31 5.38
C ALA A 42 -20.01 11.29 5.79
N ALA A 43 -19.85 11.46 7.10
CA ALA A 43 -18.82 12.32 7.66
C ALA A 43 -17.42 11.79 7.30
N ILE A 44 -16.46 12.70 7.21
CA ILE A 44 -15.05 12.38 6.97
C ILE A 44 -14.36 12.28 8.32
N SER A 45 -13.68 11.16 8.58
CA SER A 45 -12.90 10.96 9.80
C SER A 45 -11.83 12.05 9.97
N CYS A 46 -11.51 12.39 11.23
CA CYS A 46 -10.58 13.47 11.62
C CYS A 46 -10.90 14.90 11.12
N ARG A 47 -11.95 15.10 10.32
CA ARG A 47 -12.46 16.41 9.91
C ARG A 47 -13.77 16.77 10.58
N ASN A 48 -14.57 15.77 10.93
CA ASN A 48 -15.82 15.97 11.64
C ASN A 48 -15.58 16.00 13.16
N THR A 49 -16.05 17.08 13.80
CA THR A 49 -15.97 17.28 15.25
C THR A 49 -17.26 16.90 15.99
N THR A 50 -18.30 16.48 15.25
CA THR A 50 -19.57 16.05 15.83
C THR A 50 -19.49 14.58 16.21
N VAL A 51 -19.98 14.23 17.40
CA VAL A 51 -20.09 12.83 17.82
C VAL A 51 -20.83 12.01 16.76
N GLN A 52 -20.24 10.90 16.34
CA GLN A 52 -20.83 9.96 15.39
C GLN A 52 -21.16 8.66 16.12
N GLU A 53 -22.43 8.25 16.07
CA GLU A 53 -22.90 7.03 16.71
C GLU A 53 -22.78 5.81 15.80
N ASP A 54 -22.93 5.99 14.48
CA ASP A 54 -22.79 4.93 13.49
C ASP A 54 -21.32 4.70 13.11
N LEU A 55 -20.63 3.91 13.93
CA LEU A 55 -19.24 3.51 13.71
C LEU A 55 -19.05 2.48 12.59
N CYS A 56 -20.13 1.97 11.99
CA CYS A 56 -20.03 1.20 10.76
C CYS A 56 -19.85 2.11 9.54
N CYS A 57 -20.23 3.38 9.65
CA CYS A 57 -20.07 4.39 8.61
C CYS A 57 -19.16 5.57 8.96
N PHE A 58 -18.43 5.45 10.07
CA PHE A 58 -17.45 6.44 10.51
C PHE A 58 -16.29 5.74 11.23
N ASN A 59 -15.06 6.03 10.81
CA ASN A 59 -13.87 5.46 11.46
C ASN A 59 -13.47 6.31 12.67
N ALA A 60 -13.58 5.75 13.87
CA ALA A 60 -13.16 6.36 15.13
C ALA A 60 -12.93 5.27 16.21
N PRO A 61 -11.98 5.45 17.15
CA PRO A 61 -11.07 6.60 17.28
C PRO A 61 -9.97 6.63 16.21
N GLY A 62 -9.68 5.50 15.57
CA GLY A 62 -8.72 5.37 14.47
C GLY A 62 -9.23 5.97 13.15
N GLY A 63 -9.24 7.30 13.06
CA GLY A 63 -9.77 8.05 11.92
C GLY A 63 -8.75 8.40 10.83
N GLN A 64 -7.46 8.35 11.14
CA GLN A 64 -6.37 8.66 10.22
C GLN A 64 -5.73 7.34 9.78
N PHE A 65 -5.78 7.02 8.50
CA PHE A 65 -5.25 5.77 7.98
C PHE A 65 -3.89 5.95 7.34
N LEU A 66 -2.99 5.01 7.61
CA LEU A 66 -1.66 4.95 7.01
C LEU A 66 -1.58 3.68 6.16
N LEU A 67 -1.39 3.81 4.85
CA LEU A 67 -0.86 2.71 4.06
C LEU A 67 0.67 2.80 4.06
N THR A 68 1.33 1.81 4.64
CA THR A 68 2.79 1.78 4.80
C THR A 68 3.40 0.77 3.83
N GLN A 69 4.56 1.14 3.27
CA GLN A 69 5.29 0.31 2.30
C GLN A 69 6.75 0.13 2.73
N PHE A 70 7.32 -1.02 2.40
CA PHE A 70 8.73 -1.34 2.61
C PHE A 70 9.57 -1.28 1.33
N TRP A 71 10.84 -0.92 1.53
CA TRP A 71 11.93 -1.21 0.62
C TRP A 71 12.97 -2.10 1.31
N ASP A 72 12.74 -3.40 1.27
CA ASP A 72 13.66 -4.40 1.79
C ASP A 72 14.79 -4.68 0.79
N PHE A 73 15.93 -4.00 0.96
CA PHE A 73 17.09 -4.21 0.08
C PHE A 73 18.05 -5.29 0.59
N ASN A 74 18.22 -5.39 1.92
CA ASN A 74 19.00 -6.42 2.61
C ASN A 74 18.01 -7.46 3.15
N SER A 75 18.27 -8.75 2.94
CA SER A 75 17.22 -9.80 2.95
C SER A 75 16.09 -9.47 1.95
N ALA A 76 16.49 -9.22 0.71
CA ALA A 76 15.60 -8.71 -0.33
C ALA A 76 14.34 -9.56 -0.55
N THR A 77 13.18 -8.90 -0.51
CA THR A 77 11.87 -9.50 -0.78
C THR A 77 11.18 -8.79 -1.94
N GLY A 78 10.29 -9.50 -2.63
CA GLY A 78 9.44 -8.95 -3.70
C GLY A 78 10.21 -8.54 -4.96
N PRO A 79 9.52 -7.91 -5.94
CA PRO A 79 10.17 -7.50 -7.19
C PRO A 79 11.24 -6.42 -6.99
N ASN A 80 12.28 -6.46 -7.83
CA ASN A 80 13.39 -5.50 -7.82
C ASN A 80 12.97 -4.07 -8.20
N ASP A 81 11.82 -3.92 -8.84
CA ASP A 81 11.25 -2.67 -9.33
C ASP A 81 9.91 -2.32 -8.63
N SER A 82 9.71 -2.86 -7.42
CA SER A 82 8.52 -2.58 -6.61
C SER A 82 8.88 -2.45 -5.15
N TRP A 83 8.18 -1.54 -4.48
CA TRP A 83 8.04 -1.57 -3.03
C TRP A 83 7.09 -2.72 -2.65
N THR A 84 7.05 -3.07 -1.37
CA THR A 84 6.15 -4.10 -0.82
C THR A 84 5.25 -3.48 0.25
N ILE A 85 4.15 -4.13 0.58
CA ILE A 85 3.21 -3.73 1.62
C ILE A 85 3.86 -4.01 2.98
N HIS A 86 3.83 -3.02 3.87
CA HIS A 86 4.02 -3.21 5.30
C HIS A 86 2.65 -3.44 5.95
N GLY A 87 1.75 -2.46 5.90
CA GLY A 87 0.40 -2.62 6.43
C GLY A 87 -0.56 -1.46 6.15
N LEU A 88 -1.77 -1.55 6.73
CA LEU A 88 -2.78 -0.50 6.75
C LEU A 88 -3.20 -0.23 8.20
N TRP A 89 -2.88 0.95 8.72
CA TRP A 89 -3.00 1.20 10.16
C TRP A 89 -3.98 2.33 10.47
N PRO A 90 -4.88 2.13 11.45
CA PRO A 90 -5.80 3.17 11.93
C PRO A 90 -5.19 3.95 13.11
N ASP A 91 -4.58 5.10 12.83
CA ASP A 91 -4.13 6.03 13.86
C ASP A 91 -5.27 6.94 14.31
N HIS A 92 -5.16 7.42 15.55
CA HIS A 92 -5.99 8.51 16.06
C HIS A 92 -5.64 9.81 15.34
N CYS A 93 -6.56 10.76 15.36
CA CYS A 93 -6.40 12.05 14.67
C CYS A 93 -5.32 12.95 15.29
N ASP A 94 -4.68 12.53 16.40
CA ASP A 94 -3.54 13.21 17.04
C ASP A 94 -2.20 12.49 16.79
N GLY A 95 -2.20 11.42 15.97
CA GLY A 95 -1.04 10.61 15.65
C GLY A 95 -0.67 9.55 16.69
N THR A 96 -1.44 9.40 17.78
CA THR A 96 -1.36 8.19 18.63
C THR A 96 -2.13 7.03 17.98
N TYR A 97 -2.01 5.81 18.52
CA TYR A 97 -2.69 4.65 17.95
C TYR A 97 -3.01 3.60 19.03
N ASP A 98 -4.07 2.83 18.79
CA ASP A 98 -4.38 1.62 19.55
C ASP A 98 -3.79 0.39 18.86
N ALA A 99 -3.58 -0.68 19.63
CA ALA A 99 -3.05 -1.94 19.12
C ALA A 99 -3.71 -3.14 19.80
N ASN A 100 -3.94 -4.21 19.03
CA ASN A 100 -4.56 -5.46 19.50
C ASN A 100 -5.92 -5.21 20.18
N CYS A 101 -6.81 -4.49 19.48
CA CYS A 101 -8.03 -3.93 20.07
C CYS A 101 -9.14 -4.96 20.35
N ALA A 102 -9.07 -6.13 19.73
CA ALA A 102 -10.06 -7.19 19.88
C ALA A 102 -9.39 -8.58 19.96
N PRO A 103 -8.84 -8.96 21.12
CA PRO A 103 -8.18 -10.26 21.32
C PRO A 103 -9.07 -11.46 20.94
N GLU A 104 -10.38 -11.34 21.10
CA GLU A 104 -11.37 -12.36 20.73
C GLU A 104 -11.58 -12.50 19.22
N ARG A 105 -11.09 -11.55 18.41
CA ARG A 105 -11.14 -11.55 16.94
C ARG A 105 -9.77 -11.80 16.30
N GLU A 106 -8.74 -12.11 17.08
CA GLU A 106 -7.42 -12.45 16.56
C GLU A 106 -7.46 -13.76 15.76
N LEU A 107 -6.68 -13.80 14.67
CA LEU A 107 -6.56 -14.93 13.78
C LEU A 107 -5.10 -15.38 13.68
N PHE A 108 -4.90 -16.70 13.67
CA PHE A 108 -3.58 -17.36 13.58
C PHE A 108 -3.53 -18.35 12.40
N ASN A 109 -4.31 -18.04 11.36
CA ASN A 109 -4.53 -18.89 10.19
C ASN A 109 -5.08 -18.07 9.00
N ILE A 110 -4.56 -16.84 8.81
CA ILE A 110 -4.94 -15.91 7.74
C ILE A 110 -4.97 -16.60 6.37
N THR A 111 -3.96 -17.41 6.04
CA THR A 111 -3.92 -18.14 4.77
C THR A 111 -5.12 -19.06 4.62
N ALA A 112 -5.43 -19.86 5.66
CA ALA A 112 -6.52 -20.81 5.61
C ALA A 112 -7.88 -20.11 5.51
N VAL A 113 -8.08 -19.01 6.26
CA VAL A 113 -9.31 -18.22 6.22
C VAL A 113 -9.54 -17.62 4.82
N LEU A 114 -8.52 -17.03 4.21
CA LEU A 114 -8.61 -16.48 2.86
C LEU A 114 -8.86 -17.58 1.81
N GLN A 115 -8.24 -18.76 1.95
CA GLN A 115 -8.51 -19.90 1.06
C GLN A 115 -9.96 -20.37 1.15
N GLN A 116 -10.48 -20.53 2.37
CA GLN A 116 -11.86 -20.94 2.63
C GLN A 116 -12.87 -19.92 2.11
N SER A 117 -12.52 -18.63 2.18
CA SER A 117 -13.31 -17.51 1.64
C SER A 117 -13.17 -17.34 0.12
N GLY A 118 -12.50 -18.28 -0.57
CA GLY A 118 -12.34 -18.27 -2.03
C GLY A 118 -11.35 -17.23 -2.56
N GLN A 119 -10.56 -16.59 -1.69
CA GLN A 119 -9.70 -15.43 -2.00
C GLN A 119 -8.32 -15.83 -2.55
N LYS A 120 -8.28 -16.81 -3.46
CA LYS A 120 -7.01 -17.30 -4.04
C LYS A 120 -6.20 -16.20 -4.72
N LYS A 121 -6.87 -15.26 -5.39
CA LYS A 121 -6.21 -14.12 -6.05
C LYS A 121 -5.57 -13.15 -5.06
N LEU A 122 -6.22 -12.89 -3.91
CA LEU A 122 -5.62 -12.08 -2.84
C LEU A 122 -4.36 -12.77 -2.31
N LEU A 123 -4.44 -14.05 -1.99
CA LEU A 123 -3.30 -14.81 -1.48
C LEU A 123 -2.12 -14.84 -2.46
N THR A 124 -2.37 -15.03 -3.76
CA THR A 124 -1.31 -14.96 -4.76
C THR A 124 -0.65 -13.58 -4.79
N TYR A 125 -1.44 -12.51 -4.64
CA TYR A 125 -0.91 -11.15 -4.60
C TYR A 125 -0.09 -10.89 -3.33
N MET A 126 -0.61 -11.28 -2.17
CA MET A 126 0.08 -11.15 -0.88
C MET A 126 1.42 -11.88 -0.90
N ASN A 127 1.46 -13.11 -1.40
CA ASN A 127 2.70 -13.89 -1.55
C ASN A 127 3.73 -13.28 -2.54
N LYS A 128 3.42 -12.19 -3.24
CA LYS A 128 4.39 -11.45 -4.05
C LYS A 128 4.70 -10.06 -3.51
N TYR A 129 3.74 -9.40 -2.87
CA TYR A 129 3.85 -7.98 -2.53
C TYR A 129 3.70 -7.68 -1.05
N TRP A 130 3.21 -8.59 -0.21
CA TRP A 130 3.08 -8.40 1.24
C TRP A 130 3.90 -9.45 1.96
N LEU A 131 5.20 -9.20 2.06
CA LEU A 131 6.21 -10.21 2.37
C LEU A 131 6.90 -9.93 3.69
N ASN A 132 7.22 -11.00 4.41
CA ASN A 132 8.07 -10.93 5.58
C ASN A 132 9.55 -11.05 5.17
N ASN A 133 10.42 -10.20 5.73
CA ASN A 133 11.88 -10.23 5.53
C ASN A 133 12.64 -10.95 6.66
N ASN A 134 11.93 -11.37 7.72
CA ASN A 134 12.44 -12.06 8.89
C ASN A 134 11.36 -12.95 9.55
N GLY A 135 11.06 -14.09 8.93
CA GLY A 135 10.03 -15.04 9.37
C GLY A 135 9.16 -15.51 8.22
N THR A 136 7.98 -16.02 8.53
CA THR A 136 6.99 -16.42 7.52
C THR A 136 6.04 -15.29 7.16
N ASN A 137 5.50 -15.34 5.95
CA ASN A 137 4.44 -14.40 5.55
C ASN A 137 3.18 -14.54 6.42
N GLU A 138 2.85 -15.76 6.85
CA GLU A 138 1.68 -16.00 7.69
C GLU A 138 1.79 -15.25 9.03
N GLU A 139 2.89 -15.42 9.76
CA GLU A 139 3.14 -14.71 11.03
C GLU A 139 3.07 -13.19 10.85
N PHE A 140 3.52 -12.68 9.70
CA PHE A 140 3.46 -11.25 9.41
C PHE A 140 2.04 -10.77 9.14
N TRP A 141 1.25 -11.52 8.35
CA TRP A 141 -0.15 -11.15 8.11
C TRP A 141 -1.00 -11.27 9.37
N GLU A 142 -0.72 -12.26 10.23
CA GLU A 142 -1.30 -12.36 11.56
C GLU A 142 -0.99 -11.12 12.40
N HIS A 143 0.29 -10.70 12.45
CA HIS A 143 0.69 -9.47 13.15
C HIS A 143 -0.08 -8.26 12.65
N GLU A 144 -0.08 -8.02 11.33
CA GLU A 144 -0.71 -6.84 10.75
C GLU A 144 -2.23 -6.81 10.98
N TYR A 145 -2.91 -7.96 10.85
CA TYR A 145 -4.35 -8.02 11.11
C TYR A 145 -4.68 -7.91 12.59
N ASN A 146 -4.04 -8.72 13.45
CA ASN A 146 -4.35 -8.78 14.88
C ASN A 146 -4.02 -7.46 15.58
N LYS A 147 -2.91 -6.82 15.21
CA LYS A 147 -2.49 -5.55 15.84
C LYS A 147 -3.25 -4.35 15.31
N HIS A 148 -3.48 -4.26 13.99
CA HIS A 148 -4.01 -3.06 13.34
C HIS A 148 -5.41 -3.26 12.76
N GLY A 149 -5.65 -4.36 12.04
CA GLY A 149 -6.96 -4.67 11.45
C GLY A 149 -8.08 -4.77 12.48
N THR A 150 -7.82 -5.37 13.65
CA THR A 150 -8.79 -5.48 14.75
C THR A 150 -9.19 -4.12 15.35
N CYS A 151 -8.37 -3.08 15.16
CA CYS A 151 -8.63 -1.73 15.68
C CYS A 151 -9.49 -0.85 14.76
N ILE A 152 -9.95 -1.38 13.62
CA ILE A 152 -10.77 -0.62 12.68
C ILE A 152 -12.26 -0.78 13.03
N SER A 153 -12.88 0.30 13.52
CA SER A 153 -14.29 0.29 13.95
C SER A 153 -15.27 -0.15 12.85
N THR A 154 -14.99 0.22 11.60
CA THR A 154 -15.85 -0.14 10.46
C THR A 154 -15.66 -1.58 9.96
N LEU A 155 -14.72 -2.32 10.56
CA LEU A 155 -14.51 -3.75 10.36
C LEU A 155 -15.09 -4.62 11.48
N GLU A 156 -15.84 -4.03 12.41
CA GLU A 156 -16.53 -4.83 13.41
C GLU A 156 -17.58 -5.77 12.79
N PRO A 157 -17.76 -7.02 13.28
CA PRO A 157 -18.64 -8.00 12.65
C PRO A 157 -20.09 -7.53 12.44
N GLN A 158 -20.62 -6.68 13.34
CA GLN A 158 -21.97 -6.11 13.19
C GLN A 158 -22.14 -5.21 11.96
N CYS A 159 -21.05 -4.71 11.38
CA CYS A 159 -21.06 -3.89 10.17
C CYS A 159 -21.22 -4.73 8.89
N PHE A 160 -21.17 -6.06 9.00
CA PHE A 160 -21.32 -6.98 7.89
C PHE A 160 -22.68 -7.68 7.90
N LYS A 161 -23.19 -7.95 6.70
CA LYS A 161 -24.36 -8.83 6.55
C LYS A 161 -23.90 -10.26 6.82
N LYS A 162 -24.62 -10.96 7.70
CA LYS A 162 -24.37 -12.39 7.98
C LYS A 162 -24.39 -13.20 6.68
N SER A 163 -23.30 -13.90 6.41
CA SER A 163 -23.15 -14.82 5.29
C SER A 163 -22.72 -16.18 5.83
N LYS A 164 -23.29 -17.27 5.31
CA LYS A 164 -22.83 -18.63 5.66
C LYS A 164 -21.51 -19.01 4.95
N ASN A 165 -21.19 -18.31 3.87
CA ASN A 165 -20.08 -18.65 2.97
C ASN A 165 -18.85 -17.75 3.18
N ASP A 166 -18.96 -16.75 4.05
CA ASP A 166 -17.89 -15.81 4.37
C ASP A 166 -17.93 -15.60 5.88
N GLN A 167 -17.12 -16.38 6.60
CA GLN A 167 -17.10 -16.38 8.06
C GLN A 167 -16.33 -15.20 8.63
N PHE A 168 -15.41 -14.63 7.85
CA PHE A 168 -14.53 -13.54 8.26
C PHE A 168 -14.50 -12.43 7.19
N PRO A 169 -15.66 -11.84 6.85
CA PRO A 169 -15.75 -10.81 5.81
C PRO A 169 -14.91 -9.57 6.15
N GLU A 170 -14.65 -9.32 7.44
CA GLU A 170 -13.79 -8.25 7.93
C GLU A 170 -12.32 -8.45 7.56
N LEU A 171 -11.78 -9.67 7.66
CA LEU A 171 -10.42 -9.98 7.22
C LEU A 171 -10.30 -9.80 5.71
N VAL A 172 -11.26 -10.35 4.95
CA VAL A 172 -11.28 -10.21 3.49
C VAL A 172 -11.33 -8.74 3.10
N THR A 173 -12.11 -7.93 3.82
CA THR A 173 -12.23 -6.48 3.61
C THR A 173 -10.93 -5.75 3.92
N TYR A 174 -10.28 -6.03 5.05
CA TYR A 174 -8.99 -5.48 5.43
C TYR A 174 -7.94 -5.74 4.35
N VAL A 175 -7.72 -7.01 4.01
CA VAL A 175 -6.72 -7.43 3.02
C VAL A 175 -6.99 -6.83 1.65
N SER A 176 -8.25 -6.86 1.21
CA SER A 176 -8.64 -6.30 -0.09
C SER A 176 -8.39 -4.80 -0.16
N LYS A 177 -8.74 -4.05 0.90
CA LYS A 177 -8.55 -2.60 0.92
C LYS A 177 -7.06 -2.23 0.97
N THR A 178 -6.25 -2.93 1.78
CA THR A 178 -4.80 -2.73 1.82
C THR A 178 -4.17 -2.92 0.44
N ILE A 179 -4.53 -3.99 -0.26
CA ILE A 179 -4.03 -4.27 -1.62
C ILE A 179 -4.52 -3.22 -2.63
N GLU A 180 -5.79 -2.84 -2.56
CA GLU A 180 -6.36 -1.82 -3.45
C GLU A 180 -5.61 -0.49 -3.34
N LEU A 181 -5.38 -0.01 -2.11
CA LEU A 181 -4.64 1.24 -1.87
C LEU A 181 -3.18 1.10 -2.34
N PHE A 182 -2.54 -0.04 -2.08
CA PHE A 182 -1.17 -0.29 -2.52
C PHE A 182 -1.02 -0.25 -4.04
N GLN A 183 -1.97 -0.83 -4.78
CA GLN A 183 -1.95 -0.83 -6.24
C GLN A 183 -2.04 0.57 -6.85
N ASP A 184 -2.72 1.50 -6.17
CA ASP A 184 -2.82 2.90 -6.57
C ASP A 184 -1.57 3.73 -6.18
N LEU A 185 -0.62 3.15 -5.44
CA LEU A 185 0.60 3.78 -4.94
C LEU A 185 1.90 3.11 -5.43
N PRO A 186 2.20 3.14 -6.75
CA PRO A 186 3.41 2.52 -7.31
C PRO A 186 4.67 3.36 -7.04
N THR A 187 5.11 3.42 -5.78
CA THR A 187 6.21 4.25 -5.25
C THR A 187 7.47 4.20 -6.13
N TYR A 188 7.92 3.00 -6.53
CA TYR A 188 9.08 2.83 -7.39
C TYR A 188 8.94 3.60 -8.72
N LYS A 189 7.77 3.49 -9.37
CA LYS A 189 7.52 4.15 -10.66
C LYS A 189 7.52 5.67 -10.52
N TRP A 190 6.98 6.19 -9.42
CA TRP A 190 6.95 7.62 -9.14
C TRP A 190 8.35 8.19 -8.86
N LEU A 191 9.14 7.51 -8.04
CA LEU A 191 10.53 7.87 -7.78
C LEU A 191 11.35 7.82 -9.06
N LYS A 192 11.26 6.73 -9.84
CA LYS A 192 11.96 6.57 -11.11
C LYS A 192 11.63 7.67 -12.12
N ALA A 193 10.36 8.09 -12.20
CA ALA A 193 9.94 9.18 -13.09
C ALA A 193 10.57 10.54 -12.73
N LYS A 194 11.15 10.69 -11.53
CA LYS A 194 11.92 11.85 -11.08
C LYS A 194 13.43 11.61 -11.05
N GLY A 195 13.90 10.52 -11.64
CA GLY A 195 15.32 10.15 -11.66
C GLY A 195 15.83 9.56 -10.34
N ILE A 196 14.93 9.27 -9.38
CA ILE A 196 15.27 8.63 -8.11
C ILE A 196 15.15 7.11 -8.30
N VAL A 197 16.28 6.47 -8.57
CA VAL A 197 16.37 5.02 -8.81
C VAL A 197 17.31 4.36 -7.80
N PRO A 198 17.15 3.05 -7.51
CA PRO A 198 18.09 2.37 -6.66
C PRO A 198 19.52 2.46 -7.21
N SER A 199 20.49 2.84 -6.38
CA SER A 199 21.89 3.02 -6.74
C SER A 199 22.82 2.69 -5.56
N THR A 200 24.01 2.19 -5.86
CA THR A 200 25.06 1.94 -4.86
C THR A 200 25.94 3.16 -4.60
N THR A 201 25.83 4.21 -5.41
CA THR A 201 26.69 5.40 -5.35
C THR A 201 25.90 6.70 -5.20
N ALA A 202 24.72 6.78 -5.83
CA ALA A 202 23.90 7.98 -5.74
C ALA A 202 23.21 8.06 -4.38
N THR A 203 23.03 9.29 -3.91
CA THR A 203 22.21 9.61 -2.74
C THR A 203 21.21 10.68 -3.10
N TYR A 204 20.16 10.79 -2.28
CA TYR A 204 19.03 11.68 -2.52
C TYR A 204 18.76 12.56 -1.30
N THR A 205 18.03 13.65 -1.54
CA THR A 205 17.52 14.50 -0.46
C THR A 205 16.10 14.08 -0.09
N LEU A 206 15.72 14.31 1.16
CA LEU A 206 14.36 14.06 1.64
C LEU A 206 13.33 14.83 0.79
N ALA A 207 13.64 16.09 0.47
CA ALA A 207 12.80 16.95 -0.35
C ALA A 207 12.56 16.39 -1.76
N GLN A 208 13.58 15.79 -2.40
CA GLN A 208 13.41 15.16 -3.72
C GLN A 208 12.45 13.97 -3.67
N ILE A 209 12.60 13.11 -2.65
CA ILE A 209 11.75 11.92 -2.45
C ILE A 209 10.31 12.35 -2.18
N GLN A 210 10.10 13.27 -1.23
CA GLN A 210 8.78 13.77 -0.88
C GLN A 210 8.11 14.49 -2.05
N ALA A 211 8.84 15.32 -2.81
CA ALA A 211 8.28 16.00 -3.97
C ALA A 211 7.87 15.04 -5.09
N ALA A 212 8.59 13.93 -5.28
CA ALA A 212 8.24 12.92 -6.27
C ALA A 212 6.89 12.26 -5.99
N VAL A 213 6.60 11.99 -4.71
CA VAL A 213 5.34 11.43 -4.25
C VAL A 213 4.22 12.48 -4.22
N ALA A 214 4.49 13.65 -3.64
CA ALA A 214 3.51 14.74 -3.53
C ALA A 214 3.00 15.21 -4.90
N ALA A 215 3.83 15.12 -5.95
CA ALA A 215 3.41 15.41 -7.33
C ALA A 215 2.32 14.46 -7.87
N LYS A 216 2.04 13.34 -7.18
CA LYS A 216 1.04 12.34 -7.57
C LYS A 216 -0.16 12.31 -6.62
N THR A 217 0.09 12.48 -5.32
CA THR A 217 -0.94 12.40 -4.28
C THR A 217 -1.49 13.76 -3.87
N GLY A 218 -0.74 14.84 -4.10
CA GLY A 218 -1.01 16.17 -3.55
C GLY A 218 -0.52 16.37 -2.12
N PHE A 219 0.04 15.33 -1.48
CA PHE A 219 0.44 15.33 -0.08
C PHE A 219 1.84 14.77 0.13
N ILE A 220 2.53 15.33 1.12
CA ILE A 220 3.87 14.88 1.52
C ILE A 220 3.72 13.57 2.30
N PRO A 221 4.39 12.48 1.87
CA PRO A 221 4.40 11.24 2.64
C PRO A 221 5.35 11.34 3.85
N THR A 222 5.15 10.48 4.84
CA THR A 222 6.20 10.21 5.84
C THR A 222 7.21 9.26 5.23
N VAL A 223 8.50 9.63 5.30
CA VAL A 223 9.60 8.84 4.73
C VAL A 223 10.43 8.26 5.87
N GLY A 224 10.62 6.94 5.88
CA GLY A 224 11.39 6.23 6.89
C GLY A 224 12.77 5.83 6.37
N CYS A 225 13.80 6.10 7.17
CA CYS A 225 15.14 5.57 6.99
C CYS A 225 15.58 4.79 8.23
N ASN A 226 16.45 3.80 8.02
CA ASN A 226 17.17 3.20 9.13
C ASN A 226 18.28 4.12 9.65
N LYS A 227 18.93 3.70 10.75
CA LYS A 227 19.97 4.49 11.44
C LYS A 227 21.18 4.85 10.56
N GLN A 228 21.41 4.14 9.46
CA GLN A 228 22.51 4.37 8.53
C GLN A 228 22.12 5.20 7.30
N GLY A 229 20.89 5.74 7.29
CA GLY A 229 20.36 6.59 6.22
C GLY A 229 19.88 5.81 4.99
N TYR A 230 19.65 4.50 5.11
CA TYR A 230 19.03 3.73 4.04
C TYR A 230 17.53 3.96 4.05
N LEU A 231 16.98 4.36 2.90
CA LEU A 231 15.55 4.49 2.68
C LEU A 231 14.89 3.11 2.85
N SER A 232 13.95 3.02 3.78
CA SER A 232 13.32 1.75 4.17
C SER A 232 11.79 1.78 4.11
N GLU A 233 11.16 2.93 4.35
CA GLU A 233 9.70 3.00 4.43
C GLU A 233 9.10 4.24 3.74
N MET A 234 7.86 4.09 3.29
CA MET A 234 7.03 5.16 2.74
C MET A 234 5.61 5.02 3.30
N TRP A 235 5.11 6.05 3.99
CA TRP A 235 3.77 6.04 4.59
C TRP A 235 2.87 7.08 3.94
N TYR A 236 1.70 6.62 3.51
CA TYR A 236 0.68 7.39 2.82
C TYR A 236 -0.52 7.59 3.73
N HIS A 237 -0.89 8.84 3.93
CA HIS A 237 -1.90 9.24 4.92
C HIS A 237 -3.25 9.50 4.26
N TYR A 238 -4.30 9.08 4.94
CA TYR A 238 -5.68 9.20 4.49
C TYR A 238 -6.62 9.54 5.64
N VAL A 239 -7.64 10.32 5.32
CA VAL A 239 -8.91 10.30 6.06
C VAL A 239 -9.95 9.58 5.23
N VAL A 240 -10.98 9.03 5.87
CA VAL A 240 -11.97 8.16 5.22
C VAL A 240 -13.35 8.77 5.31
N GLN A 241 -14.04 8.79 4.17
CA GLN A 241 -15.46 9.10 4.09
C GLN A 241 -16.26 7.78 4.01
N GLY A 242 -16.95 7.40 5.10
CA GLY A 242 -17.68 6.13 5.18
C GLY A 242 -16.86 4.98 5.79
N SER A 243 -17.16 3.74 5.40
CA SER A 243 -16.51 2.52 5.91
C SER A 243 -15.19 2.20 5.20
N VAL A 244 -14.31 1.40 5.80
CA VAL A 244 -13.12 0.89 5.11
C VAL A 244 -13.47 0.08 3.87
N GLY A 245 -14.56 -0.71 3.91
CA GLY A 245 -14.90 -1.60 2.80
C GLY A 245 -15.45 -0.91 1.55
N THR A 246 -16.30 0.12 1.72
CA THR A 246 -16.99 0.78 0.58
C THR A 246 -16.83 2.29 0.52
N GLY A 247 -16.21 2.88 1.55
CA GLY A 247 -15.97 4.31 1.63
C GLY A 247 -14.82 4.80 0.76
N ASN A 248 -14.61 6.11 0.81
CA ASN A 248 -13.60 6.79 0.02
C ASN A 248 -12.39 7.15 0.89
N PHE A 249 -11.22 6.65 0.53
CA PHE A 249 -9.94 7.04 1.12
C PHE A 249 -9.45 8.32 0.45
N ILE A 250 -9.35 9.40 1.23
CA ILE A 250 -8.97 10.73 0.76
C ILE A 250 -7.59 11.02 1.31
N HIS A 251 -6.60 11.27 0.44
CA HIS A 251 -5.27 11.65 0.89
C HIS A 251 -5.32 12.84 1.87
N SER A 252 -4.48 12.78 2.90
CA SER A 252 -4.35 13.79 3.95
C SER A 252 -2.88 14.06 4.28
N ALA A 253 -2.64 15.12 5.04
CA ALA A 253 -1.35 15.34 5.68
C ALA A 253 -1.19 14.37 6.87
N PRO A 254 0.04 14.02 7.27
CA PRO A 254 0.28 13.27 8.50
C PRO A 254 -0.13 14.07 9.73
N ASP A 255 -0.82 13.43 10.67
CA ASP A 255 -1.11 13.99 12.00
C ASP A 255 0.05 13.75 13.00
N GLY A 256 1.04 12.94 12.63
CA GLY A 256 2.17 12.51 13.46
C GLY A 256 3.58 12.78 12.89
N PRO A 257 4.59 11.93 13.18
CA PRO A 257 5.99 12.13 12.78
C PRO A 257 6.18 12.34 11.27
N LYS A 258 7.05 13.29 10.92
CA LYS A 258 7.18 13.79 9.53
C LYS A 258 8.20 13.02 8.68
N SER A 259 9.28 12.51 9.29
CA SER A 259 10.27 11.61 8.65
C SER A 259 11.31 11.16 9.68
N SER A 260 11.93 9.99 9.49
CA SER A 260 13.14 9.57 10.22
C SER A 260 14.42 9.68 9.37
N CYS A 261 14.31 10.18 8.13
CA CYS A 261 15.44 10.35 7.22
C CYS A 261 16.21 11.66 7.46
N PRO A 262 17.52 11.70 7.18
CA PRO A 262 18.26 12.95 7.10
C PRO A 262 17.81 13.79 5.89
N ASP A 263 18.03 15.10 5.92
CA ASP A 263 17.67 16.01 4.82
C ASP A 263 18.40 15.67 3.51
N THR A 264 19.63 15.15 3.61
CA THR A 264 20.50 14.83 2.48
C THR A 264 21.21 13.50 2.70
N GLY A 265 21.80 12.92 1.64
CA GLY A 265 22.60 11.70 1.76
C GLY A 265 21.79 10.41 1.94
N ILE A 266 20.49 10.44 1.67
CA ILE A 266 19.62 9.25 1.75
C ILE A 266 20.05 8.24 0.70
N LYS A 267 20.24 6.99 1.13
CA LYS A 267 20.68 5.88 0.28
C LYS A 267 19.47 5.06 -0.12
N TYR A 268 19.13 5.05 -1.41
CA TYR A 268 18.13 4.15 -1.98
C TYR A 268 18.86 3.05 -2.74
N VAL A 269 19.02 1.89 -2.13
CA VAL A 269 19.96 0.84 -2.59
C VAL A 269 19.24 -0.25 -3.37
N PRO A 270 19.82 -0.82 -4.46
CA PRO A 270 19.20 -1.93 -5.18
C PRO A 270 18.97 -3.14 -4.27
N LYS A 271 17.81 -3.79 -4.42
CA LYS A 271 17.53 -5.04 -3.72
C LYS A 271 18.59 -6.10 -4.02
N GLY A 272 18.99 -6.85 -3.00
CA GLY A 272 20.02 -7.88 -3.09
C GLY A 272 21.46 -7.33 -3.00
N THR A 273 21.62 -6.03 -2.80
CA THR A 273 22.95 -5.45 -2.54
C THR A 273 23.46 -5.92 -1.18
N ILE A 274 24.59 -6.63 -1.18
CA ILE A 274 25.30 -7.00 0.04
C ILE A 274 26.07 -5.77 0.51
N ILE A 275 25.72 -5.26 1.69
CA ILE A 275 26.47 -4.19 2.35
C ILE A 275 27.42 -4.86 3.35
N PRO A 276 28.75 -4.75 3.18
CA PRO A 276 29.70 -5.27 4.14
C PRO A 276 29.39 -4.72 5.53
N ALA A 277 29.43 -5.56 6.56
CA ALA A 277 29.35 -5.09 7.94
C ALA A 277 30.47 -4.07 8.17
N ALA A 278 30.11 -2.92 8.73
CA ALA A 278 31.05 -1.88 9.13
C ALA A 278 31.83 -2.31 10.38
#